data_AF-A0AAD0RMB3-F1
#
_entry.id   AF-A0AAD0RMB3-F1
#
_cell.length_a   1.000
_cell.length_b   1.000
_cell.length_c   1.000
_cell.angle_alpha   90.00
_cell.angle_beta   90.00
_cell.angle_gamma   90.00
#
_symmetry.space_group_name_H-M   'P 1'
#
loop_
_entity.id
_entity.type
_entity.pdbx_description
1 polymer ?
#
loop_
_entity_poly.entity_id
_entity_poly.type
_entity_poly.pdbx_seq_one_letter_code
_entity_poly.pdbx_strand_id
1 'polypeptide(L)'
;MANIDEVWVDLISTLILKARSSAGITDIEINQAISSTNQLITKYKGKKSLPMAIVNILIDMQASLITSADWHKNEKKQTAMSETIYKTALILSDLARDITV
;
A
#
# COMPACT_ATOMS: atom_id res chain seq x y z
N MET A 1 -16.84 13.29 10.34
CA MET A 1 -16.61 12.33 9.23
C MET A 1 -15.12 12.41 8.91
N ALA A 2 -14.36 11.32 9.04
CA ALA A 2 -12.92 11.38 8.81
C ALA A 2 -12.60 11.65 7.33
N ASN A 3 -11.56 12.42 7.04
CA ASN A 3 -11.14 12.69 5.68
C ASN A 3 -10.55 11.41 5.07
N ILE A 4 -11.19 10.87 4.02
CA ILE A 4 -10.79 9.63 3.35
C ILE A 4 -9.32 9.67 2.92
N ASP A 5 -8.82 10.84 2.50
CA ASP A 5 -7.45 10.97 2.03
C ASP A 5 -6.47 10.79 3.19
N GLU A 6 -6.71 11.47 4.31
CA GLU A 6 -5.87 11.37 5.51
C GLU A 6 -5.87 9.95 6.08
N VAL A 7 -7.05 9.31 6.14
CA VAL A 7 -7.16 7.92 6.60
C VAL A 7 -6.40 6.98 5.68
N TRP A 8 -6.52 7.16 4.36
CA TRP A 8 -5.79 6.35 3.40
C TRP A 8 -4.28 6.54 3.52
N VAL A 9 -3.82 7.79 3.61
CA VAL A 9 -2.40 8.15 3.81
C VAL A 9 -1.84 7.46 5.05
N ASP A 10 -2.55 7.53 6.17
CA ASP A 10 -2.12 6.95 7.44
C ASP A 10 -2.01 5.42 7.38
N LEU A 11 -3.02 4.76 6.81
CA LEU A 11 -3.04 3.29 6.68
C LEU A 11 -1.94 2.78 5.75
N ILE A 12 -1.70 3.43 4.61
CA ILE A 12 -0.63 3.04 3.68
C ILE A 12 0.75 3.32 4.27
N SER A 13 0.93 4.47 4.94
CA SER A 13 2.19 4.79 5.62
C SER A 13 2.49 3.77 6.73
N THR A 14 1.48 3.40 7.50
CA THR A 14 1.59 2.36 8.54
C THR A 14 1.97 1.00 7.95
N LEU A 15 1.33 0.59 6.85
CA LEU A 15 1.66 -0.65 6.15
C LEU A 15 3.12 -0.66 5.68
N ILE A 16 3.59 0.42 5.07
CA ILE A 16 4.99 0.57 4.61
C ILE A 16 5.96 0.46 5.79
N LEU A 17 5.68 1.14 6.91
CA LEU A 17 6.53 1.09 8.10
C LEU A 17 6.62 -0.32 8.67
N LYS A 18 5.48 -1.04 8.74
CA LYS A 18 5.44 -2.41 9.24
C LYS A 18 6.13 -3.40 8.31
N ALA A 19 5.98 -3.25 6.99
CA ALA A 19 6.67 -4.05 5.99
C ALA A 19 8.20 -3.91 6.06
N ARG A 20 8.73 -2.81 6.60
CA ARG A 20 10.18 -2.61 6.83
C ARG A 20 10.66 -3.18 8.17
N SER A 21 9.74 -3.66 9.01
CA SER A 21 10.06 -4.25 10.30
C SER A 21 10.34 -5.75 10.18
N SER A 22 11.09 -6.32 11.13
CA SER A 22 11.34 -7.78 11.13
C SER A 22 10.07 -8.62 11.37
N ALA A 23 9.01 -8.01 11.91
CA ALA A 23 7.71 -8.66 12.09
C ALA A 23 6.91 -8.72 10.78
N GLY A 24 7.18 -7.81 9.84
CA GLY A 24 6.45 -7.68 8.58
C GLY A 24 5.03 -7.13 8.76
N ILE A 25 4.14 -7.51 7.84
CA ILE A 25 2.74 -7.06 7.79
C ILE A 25 1.77 -8.18 8.15
N THR A 26 0.60 -7.80 8.66
CA THR A 26 -0.48 -8.72 9.01
C THR A 26 -1.68 -8.59 8.08
N ASP A 27 -2.53 -9.61 8.05
CA ASP A 27 -3.78 -9.60 7.26
C ASP A 27 -4.70 -8.44 7.64
N ILE A 28 -4.67 -7.99 8.90
CA ILE A 28 -5.47 -6.84 9.35
C ILE A 28 -5.01 -5.57 8.62
N GLU A 29 -3.69 -5.33 8.58
CA GLU A 29 -3.13 -4.14 7.91
C GLU A 29 -3.34 -4.20 6.40
N ILE A 30 -3.18 -5.39 5.80
CA ILE A 30 -3.43 -5.62 4.38
C ILE A 30 -4.88 -5.29 4.03
N ASN A 31 -5.83 -5.84 4.80
CA ASN A 31 -7.26 -5.62 4.57
C ASN A 31 -7.66 -4.16 4.79
N GLN A 32 -7.06 -3.49 5.77
CA GLN A 32 -7.29 -2.05 5.99
C GLN A 32 -6.77 -1.21 4.81
N ALA A 33 -5.56 -1.50 4.32
CA ALA A 33 -4.99 -0.81 3.17
C ALA A 33 -5.80 -1.03 1.88
N ILE A 34 -6.25 -2.26 1.63
CA ILE A 34 -7.12 -2.58 0.48
C ILE A 34 -8.46 -1.84 0.59
N SER A 35 -9.10 -1.91 1.77
CA SER A 35 -10.39 -1.27 2.01
C SER A 35 -10.32 0.25 1.84
N SER A 36 -9.30 0.90 2.42
CA SER A 36 -9.12 2.34 2.27
C SER A 36 -8.78 2.73 0.84
N THR A 37 -7.99 1.92 0.12
CA THR A 37 -7.68 2.18 -1.30
C THR A 37 -8.93 2.08 -2.17
N ASN A 38 -9.84 1.13 -1.90
CA ASN A 38 -11.13 1.07 -2.58
C ASN A 38 -12.01 2.32 -2.33
N GLN A 39 -11.98 2.86 -1.12
CA GLN A 39 -12.66 4.14 -0.81
C GLN A 39 -12.03 5.30 -1.57
N LEU A 40 -10.70 5.32 -1.68
CA LEU A 40 -9.96 6.32 -2.45
C LEU A 40 -10.31 6.24 -3.96
N ILE A 41 -10.36 5.03 -4.54
CA ILE A 41 -10.83 4.80 -5.92
C ILE A 41 -12.23 5.38 -6.08
N THR A 42 -13.17 5.04 -5.19
CA THR A 42 -14.55 5.55 -5.26
C THR A 42 -14.60 7.07 -5.24
N LYS A 43 -13.70 7.72 -4.49
CA LYS A 43 -13.60 9.18 -4.40
C LYS A 43 -13.00 9.82 -5.66
N TYR A 44 -12.05 9.18 -6.33
CA TYR A 44 -11.22 9.81 -7.37
C TYR A 44 -11.35 9.24 -8.78
N LYS A 45 -11.97 8.08 -8.97
CA LYS A 45 -12.17 7.48 -10.29
C LYS A 45 -12.87 8.45 -11.24
N GLY A 46 -12.29 8.61 -12.43
CA GLY A 46 -12.78 9.53 -13.46
C GLY A 46 -12.59 11.02 -13.15
N LYS A 47 -11.93 11.39 -12.04
CA LYS A 47 -11.55 12.79 -11.78
C LYS A 47 -10.31 13.16 -12.58
N LYS A 48 -10.25 14.41 -13.03
CA LYS A 48 -9.14 14.94 -13.85
C LYS A 48 -7.78 14.97 -13.13
N SER A 49 -7.77 14.96 -11.80
CA SER A 49 -6.54 15.05 -11.03
C SER A 49 -6.67 14.40 -9.66
N LEU A 50 -5.52 13.91 -9.19
CA LEU A 50 -5.31 13.44 -7.83
C LEU A 50 -4.55 14.49 -7.02
N PRO A 51 -4.80 14.62 -5.71
CA PRO A 51 -3.95 15.41 -4.83
C PRO A 51 -2.51 14.90 -4.87
N MET A 52 -1.54 15.81 -4.89
CA MET A 52 -0.12 15.44 -4.95
C MET A 52 0.31 14.53 -3.80
N ALA A 53 -0.24 14.73 -2.60
CA ALA A 53 0.03 13.86 -1.45
C ALA A 53 -0.34 12.39 -1.71
N ILE A 54 -1.46 12.14 -2.40
CA ILE A 54 -1.91 10.80 -2.77
C ILE A 54 -0.95 10.20 -3.81
N VAL A 55 -0.58 10.98 -4.83
CA VAL A 55 0.35 10.55 -5.88
C VAL A 55 1.70 10.15 -5.29
N ASN A 56 2.26 10.95 -4.39
CA ASN A 56 3.54 10.67 -3.75
C ASN A 56 3.51 9.34 -2.98
N ILE A 57 2.45 9.10 -2.20
CA ILE A 57 2.33 7.88 -1.42
C ILE A 57 2.12 6.65 -2.30
N LEU A 58 1.40 6.77 -3.42
CA LEU A 58 1.27 5.66 -4.37
C LEU A 58 2.63 5.22 -4.93
N ILE A 59 3.49 6.18 -5.27
CA ILE A 59 4.85 5.92 -5.76
C ILE A 59 5.70 5.29 -4.64
N ASP A 60 5.69 5.90 -3.46
CA ASP A 60 6.48 5.43 -2.31
C ASP A 60 6.06 4.02 -1.86
N MET A 61 4.76 3.72 -1.90
CA MET A 61 4.19 2.43 -1.54
C MET A 61 4.77 1.30 -2.38
N GLN A 62 4.75 1.43 -3.71
CA GLN A 62 5.29 0.39 -4.60
C GLN A 62 6.77 0.12 -4.33
N ALA A 63 7.59 1.17 -4.37
CA ALA A 63 9.03 1.03 -4.19
C ALA A 63 9.37 0.45 -2.81
N SER A 64 8.67 0.90 -1.78
CA SER A 64 8.91 0.46 -0.41
C SER A 64 8.52 -0.99 -0.17
N LEU A 65 7.33 -1.40 -0.62
CA LEU A 65 6.87 -2.77 -0.40
C LEU A 65 7.73 -3.78 -1.18
N ILE A 66 8.12 -3.47 -2.42
CA ILE A 66 9.02 -4.33 -3.21
C ILE A 66 10.37 -4.47 -2.51
N THR A 67 10.97 -3.36 -2.09
CA THR A 67 12.26 -3.37 -1.38
C THR A 67 12.17 -4.15 -0.06
N SER A 68 11.10 -3.95 0.70
CA SER A 68 10.82 -4.71 1.92
C SER A 68 10.69 -6.20 1.66
N ALA A 69 9.98 -6.59 0.61
CA ALA A 69 9.80 -7.99 0.27
C ALA A 69 11.14 -8.66 -0.11
N ASP A 70 11.98 -7.97 -0.88
CA ASP A 70 13.34 -8.44 -1.20
C ASP A 70 14.21 -8.56 0.05
N TRP A 71 14.14 -7.59 0.95
CA TRP A 71 14.83 -7.63 2.23
C TRP A 71 14.41 -8.83 3.09
N HIS A 72 13.10 -9.08 3.20
CA HIS A 72 12.56 -10.24 3.93
C HIS A 72 13.04 -11.57 3.32
N LYS A 73 13.10 -11.68 1.99
CA LYS A 73 13.58 -12.88 1.30
C LYS A 73 15.09 -13.08 1.48
N ASN A 74 15.86 -12.03 1.18
CA ASN A 74 17.31 -12.15 0.98
C ASN A 74 18.07 -12.02 2.29
N GLU A 75 17.69 -11.09 3.16
CA GLU A 75 18.39 -10.84 4.42
C GLU A 75 17.76 -11.62 5.58
N LYS A 76 16.44 -11.61 5.72
CA LYS A 76 15.75 -12.28 6.84
C LYS A 76 15.46 -13.75 6.60
N LYS A 77 15.58 -14.23 5.37
CA LYS A 77 15.20 -15.60 4.95
C LYS A 77 13.74 -15.94 5.29
N GLN A 78 12.88 -14.92 5.35
CA GLN A 78 11.44 -15.02 5.62
C GLN A 78 10.66 -15.04 4.30
N THR A 79 10.79 -16.12 3.54
CA THR A 79 10.18 -16.23 2.20
C THR A 79 8.66 -16.04 2.22
N ALA A 80 7.95 -16.59 3.20
CA ALA A 80 6.50 -16.43 3.32
C ALA A 80 6.09 -14.95 3.49
N MET A 81 6.79 -14.20 4.33
CA MET A 81 6.53 -12.78 4.52
C MET A 81 6.85 -11.97 3.25
N SER A 82 7.95 -12.29 2.58
CA SER A 82 8.30 -11.70 1.29
C SER A 82 7.18 -11.88 0.27
N GLU A 83 6.66 -13.09 0.13
CA GLU A 83 5.56 -13.38 -0.79
C GLU A 83 4.28 -12.62 -0.43
N THR A 84 3.95 -12.53 0.86
CA THR A 84 2.81 -11.75 1.35
C THR A 84 2.96 -10.27 1.00
N ILE A 85 4.13 -9.68 1.23
CA ILE A 85 4.39 -8.27 0.92
C ILE A 85 4.35 -8.04 -0.60
N TYR A 86 4.97 -8.93 -1.40
CA TYR A 86 4.93 -8.85 -2.87
C TYR A 86 3.49 -8.91 -3.40
N LYS A 87 2.69 -9.88 -2.94
CA LYS A 87 1.28 -10.00 -3.34
C LYS A 87 0.48 -8.75 -2.96
N THR A 88 0.71 -8.22 -1.76
CA THR A 88 0.07 -6.99 -1.29
C THR A 88 0.45 -5.79 -2.17
N ALA A 89 1.73 -5.67 -2.53
CA ALA A 89 2.21 -4.61 -3.43
C ALA A 89 1.52 -4.68 -4.80
N LEU A 90 1.39 -5.89 -5.37
CA LEU A 90 0.70 -6.09 -6.64
C LEU A 90 -0.78 -5.69 -6.55
N ILE A 91 -1.50 -6.18 -5.54
CA ILE A 91 -2.93 -5.85 -5.34
C ILE A 91 -3.12 -4.33 -5.22
N LEU A 92 -2.35 -3.66 -4.37
CA LEU A 92 -2.47 -2.22 -4.17
C LEU A 92 -2.09 -1.43 -5.44
N SER A 93 -1.18 -1.96 -6.26
CA SER A 93 -0.81 -1.36 -7.54
C SER A 93 -1.92 -1.43 -8.58
N ASP A 94 -2.58 -2.59 -8.67
CA ASP A 94 -3.72 -2.77 -9.57
C ASP A 94 -4.88 -1.88 -9.15
N LEU A 95 -5.17 -1.81 -7.85
CA LEU A 95 -6.15 -0.88 -7.29
C LEU A 95 -5.79 0.58 -7.55
N ALA A 96 -4.51 0.96 -7.40
CA ALA A 96 -4.06 2.33 -7.69
C ALA A 96 -4.23 2.71 -9.17
N ARG A 97 -3.98 1.75 -10.09
CA ARG A 97 -4.19 1.97 -11.51
C ARG A 97 -5.66 2.30 -11.81
N ASP A 98 -6.61 1.62 -11.16
CA ASP A 98 -8.05 1.89 -11.30
C ASP A 98 -8.49 3.29 -10.86
N ILE A 99 -7.67 4.02 -10.09
CA ILE A 99 -7.92 5.43 -9.75
C ILE A 99 -7.69 6.33 -10.97
N THR A 100 -6.68 5.99 -11.78
CA THR A 100 -6.19 6.80 -12.90
C THR A 100 -6.87 6.53 -14.24
N VAL A 101 -7.67 5.44 -14.32
CA VAL A 101 -8.45 5.03 -15.48
C VAL A 101 -9.88 5.54 -15.36
#